data_AF-A0A538IQT1-F1
#
_entry.id   AF-A0A538IQT1-F1
#
_cell.length_a   1.000
_cell.length_b   1.000
_cell.length_c   1.000
_cell.angle_alpha   90.00
_cell.angle_beta   90.00
_cell.angle_gamma   90.00
#
_symmetry.space_group_name_H-M   'P 1'
#
loop_
_entity.id
_entity.type
_entity.pdbx_description
1 polymer ?
#
loop_
_entity_poly.entity_id
_entity_poly.type
_entity_poly.pdbx_seq_one_letter_code
_entity_poly.pdbx_strand_id
1 'polypeptide(L)'
;AGFVLVSRQPLVIEDVLTDPRFSRETAESTGFVPKGVMAVPLLHEERVLGVLEVLDRPSDTRFTLAEMELLGLFANQAAIALDLLQRARRAHEALRGDGELEVISRLAEKLEGRREEGAEGALRLLAELERLL
;
A
#
# COMPACT_ATOMS: atom_id res chain seq x y z
N ALA A 1 -11.97 -8.48 4.74
CA ALA A 1 -10.82 -8.01 3.95
C ALA A 1 -10.87 -8.38 2.46
N GLY A 2 -10.78 -9.67 2.07
CA GLY A 2 -10.54 -10.07 0.68
C GLY A 2 -11.52 -9.51 -0.36
N PHE A 3 -12.82 -9.53 -0.07
CA PHE A 3 -13.83 -8.93 -0.96
C PHE A 3 -13.58 -7.44 -1.23
N VAL A 4 -13.34 -6.64 -0.18
CA VAL A 4 -13.10 -5.19 -0.27
C VAL A 4 -11.83 -4.90 -1.06
N LEU A 5 -10.78 -5.71 -0.86
CA LEU A 5 -9.52 -5.61 -1.58
C LEU A 5 -9.72 -5.77 -3.10
N VAL A 6 -10.49 -6.77 -3.52
CA VAL A 6 -10.72 -7.09 -4.94
C VAL A 6 -11.73 -6.14 -5.58
N SER A 7 -12.85 -5.87 -4.90
CA SER A 7 -13.93 -5.04 -5.44
C SER A 7 -13.60 -3.55 -5.43
N ARG A 8 -12.65 -3.12 -4.58
CA ARG A 8 -12.35 -1.71 -4.31
C ARG A 8 -13.55 -0.94 -3.74
N GLN A 9 -14.51 -1.65 -3.15
CA GLN A 9 -15.73 -1.07 -2.60
C GLN A 9 -15.78 -1.24 -1.08
N PRO A 10 -16.23 -0.21 -0.33
CA PRO A 10 -16.57 -0.35 1.08
C PRO A 10 -17.58 -1.47 1.33
N LEU A 11 -17.54 -2.04 2.53
CA LEU A 11 -18.47 -3.07 2.97
C LEU A 11 -18.84 -2.86 4.44
N VAL A 12 -20.12 -3.08 4.73
CA VAL A 12 -20.64 -3.17 6.10
C VAL A 12 -21.32 -4.54 6.26
N ILE A 13 -20.99 -5.22 7.34
CA ILE A 13 -21.63 -6.45 7.81
C ILE A 13 -22.08 -6.20 9.25
N GLU A 14 -23.39 -6.22 9.48
CA GLU A 14 -23.96 -5.99 10.82
C GLU A 14 -23.85 -7.23 11.72
N ASP A 15 -24.02 -8.42 11.13
CA ASP A 15 -23.86 -9.71 11.80
C ASP A 15 -23.06 -10.67 10.92
N VAL A 16 -21.80 -10.91 11.31
CA VAL A 16 -20.89 -11.77 10.57
C VAL A 16 -21.33 -13.24 10.51
N LEU A 17 -22.16 -13.70 11.45
CA LEU A 17 -22.66 -15.09 11.45
C LEU A 17 -23.67 -15.33 10.32
N THR A 18 -24.25 -14.25 9.79
CA THR A 18 -25.24 -14.30 8.71
C THR A 18 -24.65 -14.04 7.33
N ASP A 19 -23.38 -13.62 7.25
CA ASP A 19 -22.75 -13.19 6.01
C ASP A 19 -21.78 -14.25 5.45
N PRO A 20 -22.03 -14.83 4.25
CA PRO A 20 -21.19 -15.88 3.69
C PRO A 20 -19.80 -15.40 3.28
N ARG A 21 -19.55 -14.09 3.22
CA ARG A 21 -18.24 -13.51 2.90
C ARG A 21 -17.32 -13.46 4.11
N PHE A 22 -17.84 -13.71 5.32
CA PHE A 22 -17.05 -13.71 6.54
C PHE A 22 -16.32 -15.05 6.73
N SER A 23 -15.00 -14.98 6.91
CA SER A 23 -14.19 -16.17 7.21
C SER A 23 -14.15 -16.41 8.71
N ARG A 24 -15.06 -17.26 9.19
CA ARG A 24 -15.16 -17.61 10.61
C ARG A 24 -13.89 -18.29 11.13
N GLU A 25 -13.33 -19.23 10.35
CA GLU A 25 -12.10 -19.93 10.70
C GLU A 25 -10.94 -18.95 10.94
N THR A 26 -10.78 -17.94 10.07
CA THR A 26 -9.75 -16.92 10.24
C THR A 26 -9.97 -16.11 11.52
N ALA A 27 -11.20 -15.70 11.82
CA ALA A 27 -11.51 -14.94 13.03
C ALA A 27 -11.32 -15.78 14.31
N GLU A 28 -11.68 -17.07 14.29
CA GLU A 28 -11.43 -17.96 15.42
C GLU A 28 -9.94 -18.16 15.67
N SER A 29 -9.11 -18.19 14.61
CA SER A 29 -7.66 -18.29 14.73
C SER A 29 -6.98 -17.08 15.39
N THR A 30 -7.62 -15.91 15.37
CA THR A 30 -7.13 -14.70 16.05
C THR A 30 -7.56 -14.62 17.51
N GLY A 31 -8.42 -15.55 17.97
CA GLY A 31 -9.00 -15.55 19.31
C GLY A 31 -10.13 -14.53 19.49
N PHE A 32 -10.60 -13.90 18.41
CA PHE A 32 -11.66 -12.89 18.47
C PHE A 32 -12.56 -12.96 17.23
N VAL A 33 -13.84 -13.26 17.45
CA VAL A 33 -14.87 -13.23 16.42
C VAL A 33 -15.71 -11.96 16.62
N PRO A 34 -15.59 -10.95 15.74
CA PRO A 34 -16.44 -9.76 15.82
C PRO A 34 -17.90 -10.13 15.57
N LYS A 35 -18.84 -9.35 16.09
CA LYS A 35 -20.25 -9.38 15.68
C LYS A 35 -20.46 -8.63 14.38
N GLY A 36 -19.85 -7.45 14.24
CA GLY A 36 -20.02 -6.57 13.08
C GLY A 36 -18.69 -6.05 12.53
N VAL A 37 -18.66 -5.75 11.23
CA VAL A 37 -17.47 -5.28 10.51
C VAL A 37 -17.85 -4.16 9.56
N MET A 38 -17.15 -3.04 9.67
CA MET A 38 -17.10 -2.00 8.64
C MET A 38 -15.70 -2.00 8.04
N ALA A 39 -15.60 -2.11 6.72
CA ALA A 39 -14.34 -2.21 6.01
C ALA A 39 -14.30 -1.27 4.81
N VAL A 40 -13.17 -0.58 4.64
CA VAL A 40 -12.92 0.30 3.49
C VAL A 40 -11.56 -0.02 2.86
N PRO A 41 -11.40 0.13 1.53
CA PRO A 41 -10.13 -0.08 0.88
C PRO A 41 -9.16 1.08 1.18
N LEU A 42 -7.88 0.77 1.32
CA LEU A 42 -6.80 1.77 1.35
C LEU A 42 -6.37 2.07 -0.08
N LEU A 43 -6.98 3.07 -0.70
CA LEU A 43 -6.74 3.44 -2.10
C LEU A 43 -5.71 4.56 -2.21
N HIS A 44 -4.73 4.38 -3.09
CA HIS A 44 -3.82 5.45 -3.50
C HIS A 44 -3.56 5.34 -5.00
N GLU A 45 -3.94 6.38 -5.74
CA GLU A 45 -3.99 6.35 -7.22
C GLU A 45 -4.81 5.12 -7.69
N GLU A 46 -4.28 4.31 -8.61
CA GLU A 46 -4.93 3.11 -9.15
C GLU A 46 -4.68 1.84 -8.32
N ARG A 47 -4.02 1.97 -7.16
CA ARG A 47 -3.59 0.83 -6.33
C ARG A 47 -4.42 0.72 -5.07
N VAL A 48 -4.72 -0.53 -4.70
CA VAL A 48 -5.23 -0.90 -3.38
C VAL A 48 -4.06 -1.37 -2.54
N LEU A 49 -3.72 -0.62 -1.50
CA LEU A 49 -2.58 -0.92 -0.62
C LEU A 49 -2.96 -1.87 0.52
N GLY A 50 -4.26 -2.03 0.79
CA GLY A 50 -4.78 -2.87 1.86
C GLY A 50 -6.25 -2.57 2.16
N VAL A 51 -6.71 -2.99 3.34
CA VAL A 51 -8.06 -2.76 3.85
C VAL A 51 -7.95 -2.26 5.29
N LEU A 52 -8.74 -1.25 5.63
CA LEU A 52 -8.92 -0.77 6.99
C LEU A 52 -10.28 -1.26 7.51
N GLU A 53 -10.28 -1.91 8.66
CA GLU A 53 -11.48 -2.50 9.26
C GLU A 53 -11.72 -1.94 10.66
N VAL A 54 -12.98 -1.65 10.96
CA VAL A 54 -13.49 -1.40 12.30
C VAL A 54 -14.31 -2.61 12.70
N LEU A 55 -13.92 -3.24 13.80
CA LEU A 55 -14.53 -4.45 14.34
C LEU A 55 -15.34 -4.10 15.57
N ASP A 56 -16.59 -4.52 15.58
CA ASP A 56 -17.58 -4.20 16.61
C ASP A 56 -17.75 -2.70 16.86
N ARG A 57 -18.88 -2.36 17.46
CA ARG A 57 -19.12 -1.01 17.96
C ARG A 57 -19.62 -1.10 19.41
N PRO A 58 -19.48 -0.02 20.19
CA PRO A 58 -19.90 -0.05 21.60
C PRO A 58 -21.43 -0.14 21.82
N SER A 59 -22.25 0.05 20.77
CA SER A 59 -23.72 0.16 20.86
C SER A 59 -24.43 -0.82 19.93
N ASP A 60 -25.64 -1.26 20.26
CA ASP A 60 -26.46 -2.14 19.40
C ASP A 60 -27.08 -1.42 18.18
N THR A 61 -26.52 -0.30 17.74
CA THR A 61 -27.04 0.51 16.63
C THR A 61 -26.34 0.18 15.32
N ARG A 62 -27.05 0.17 14.19
CA ARG A 62 -26.44 -0.11 12.89
C ARG A 62 -25.34 0.89 12.52
N PHE A 63 -24.37 0.42 11.75
CA PHE A 63 -23.39 1.31 11.15
C PHE A 63 -24.07 2.32 10.22
N THR A 64 -23.61 3.57 10.26
CA THR A 64 -24.17 4.66 9.47
C THR A 64 -23.30 4.98 8.26
N LEU A 65 -23.91 5.60 7.24
CA LEU A 65 -23.17 6.12 6.09
C LEU A 65 -22.13 7.16 6.50
N ALA A 66 -22.43 8.02 7.48
CA ALA A 66 -21.50 9.02 7.98
C ALA A 66 -20.27 8.39 8.66
N GLU A 67 -20.45 7.30 9.42
CA GLU A 67 -19.34 6.53 9.98
C GLU A 67 -18.48 5.88 8.88
N MET A 68 -19.11 5.36 7.81
CA MET A 68 -18.40 4.81 6.65
C MET A 68 -17.61 5.86 5.88
N GLU A 69 -18.20 7.04 5.67
CA GLU A 69 -17.52 8.19 5.05
C GLU A 69 -16.31 8.63 5.88
N LEU A 70 -16.48 8.74 7.20
CA LEU A 70 -15.40 9.09 8.12
C LEU A 70 -14.27 8.05 8.06
N LEU A 71 -14.61 6.76 8.08
CA LEU A 71 -13.61 5.69 7.96
C LEU A 71 -12.89 5.78 6.60
N GLY A 72 -13.60 6.10 5.52
CA GLY A 72 -13.03 6.36 4.20
C GLY A 72 -12.03 7.52 4.20
N LEU A 73 -12.30 8.61 4.93
CA LEU A 73 -11.36 9.73 5.07
C LEU A 73 -10.07 9.29 5.78
N PHE A 74 -10.17 8.51 6.86
CA PHE A 74 -8.99 7.94 7.54
C PHE A 74 -8.21 6.98 6.62
N ALA A 75 -8.92 6.14 5.88
CA ALA A 75 -8.32 5.22 4.92
C ALA A 75 -7.52 5.95 3.84
N ASN A 76 -8.01 7.07 3.32
CA ASN A 76 -7.29 7.88 2.35
C ASN A 76 -5.97 8.42 2.92
N GLN A 77 -5.98 8.93 4.16
CA GLN A 77 -4.75 9.42 4.81
C GLN A 77 -3.76 8.28 5.09
N ALA A 78 -4.26 7.14 5.59
CA ALA A 78 -3.45 5.96 5.82
C ALA A 78 -2.83 5.41 4.53
N ALA A 79 -3.56 5.42 3.41
CA ALA A 79 -3.06 4.98 2.12
C ALA A 79 -1.89 5.86 1.62
N ILE A 80 -2.01 7.19 1.74
CA ILE A 80 -0.92 8.12 1.40
C ILE A 80 0.32 7.84 2.26
N ALA A 81 0.13 7.70 3.58
CA ALA A 81 1.23 7.45 4.50
C ALA A 81 1.93 6.10 4.24
N LEU A 82 1.15 5.04 3.97
CA LEU A 82 1.68 3.73 3.62
C LEU A 82 2.45 3.75 2.31
N ASP A 83 1.94 4.45 1.29
CA ASP A 83 2.66 4.59 0.02
C ASP A 83 3.99 5.31 0.21
N LEU A 84 4.00 6.42 0.97
CA LEU A 84 5.23 7.16 1.27
C LEU A 84 6.24 6.28 2.01
N LEU A 85 5.81 5.53 3.02
CA LEU A 85 6.67 4.62 3.78
C LEU A 85 7.23 3.50 2.91
N GLN A 86 6.44 2.92 2.01
CA GLN A 86 6.90 1.91 1.07
C GLN A 86 7.94 2.47 0.09
N ARG A 87 7.71 3.68 -0.45
CA ARG A 87 8.69 4.36 -1.31
C ARG A 87 9.99 4.66 -0.58
N ALA A 88 9.91 5.17 0.65
CA ALA A 88 11.07 5.48 1.47
C ALA A 88 11.88 4.21 1.80
N ARG A 89 11.21 3.09 2.14
CA ARG A 89 11.88 1.80 2.40
C ARG A 89 12.62 1.30 1.16
N ARG A 90 11.98 1.31 -0.02
CA ARG A 90 12.62 0.91 -1.28
C ARG A 90 13.82 1.78 -1.63
N ALA A 91 13.70 3.10 -1.43
CA ALA A 91 14.81 4.01 -1.62
C ALA A 91 15.96 3.69 -0.65
N HIS A 92 15.65 3.41 0.61
CA HIS A 92 16.66 3.06 1.61
C HIS A 92 17.35 1.73 1.33
N GLU A 93 16.60 0.70 0.94
CA GLU A 93 17.14 -0.60 0.53
C GLU A 93 18.05 -0.47 -0.70
N ALA A 94 17.67 0.35 -1.68
CA ALA A 94 18.50 0.60 -2.87
C ALA A 94 19.82 1.32 -2.53
N LEU A 95 19.85 2.10 -1.45
CA LEU A 95 21.05 2.78 -0.96
C LEU A 95 21.87 1.92 0.03
N ARG A 96 21.29 0.82 0.55
CA ARG A 96 21.89 -0.04 1.59
C ARG A 96 22.45 -1.37 1.10
N GLY A 97 22.01 -1.88 -0.05
CA GLY A 97 22.83 -2.88 -0.74
C GLY A 97 24.21 -2.28 -0.98
N ASP A 98 25.30 -3.04 -0.83
CA ASP A 98 26.72 -2.63 -0.97
C ASP A 98 27.02 -2.02 -2.37
N GLY A 99 26.45 -0.85 -2.67
CA GLY A 99 25.76 -0.67 -3.95
C GLY A 99 25.99 0.66 -4.64
N GLU A 100 27.09 1.37 -4.37
CA GLU A 100 27.56 2.36 -5.35
C GLU A 100 27.71 1.68 -6.71
N LEU A 101 28.35 0.50 -6.77
CA LEU A 101 28.48 -0.28 -8.00
C LEU A 101 27.17 -0.87 -8.52
N GLU A 102 26.23 -1.27 -7.67
CA GLU A 102 24.98 -1.91 -8.11
C GLU A 102 23.95 -0.88 -8.63
N VAL A 103 23.92 0.32 -8.03
CA VAL A 103 23.15 1.46 -8.53
C VAL A 103 23.75 1.94 -9.85
N ILE A 104 25.08 2.07 -9.94
CA ILE A 104 25.78 2.41 -11.19
C ILE A 104 25.51 1.34 -12.27
N SER A 105 25.60 0.06 -11.94
CA SER A 105 25.34 -1.04 -12.89
C SER A 105 23.91 -1.06 -13.39
N ARG A 106 22.92 -0.83 -12.51
CA ARG A 106 21.51 -0.71 -12.92
C ARG A 106 21.23 0.54 -13.75
N LEU A 107 21.92 1.64 -13.48
CA LEU A 107 21.86 2.83 -14.34
C LEU A 107 22.41 2.49 -15.72
N ALA A 108 23.58 1.86 -15.78
CA ALA A 108 24.26 1.46 -17.01
C ALA A 108 23.39 0.52 -17.87
N GLU A 109 22.78 -0.52 -17.29
CA GLU A 109 21.87 -1.43 -18.01
C GLU A 109 20.65 -0.70 -18.60
N LYS A 110 20.03 0.21 -17.83
CA LYS A 110 18.88 0.99 -18.32
C LYS A 110 19.26 1.99 -19.42
N LEU A 111 20.51 2.45 -19.43
CA LEU A 111 21.03 3.38 -20.42
C LEU A 111 21.49 2.67 -21.69
N GLU A 112 22.05 1.46 -21.60
CA GLU A 112 22.36 0.60 -22.75
C GLU A 112 21.10 0.20 -23.53
N GLY A 113 19.95 0.09 -22.86
CA GLY A 113 18.65 -0.07 -23.51
C GLY A 113 18.15 1.15 -24.29
N ARG A 114 18.78 2.34 -24.13
CA ARG A 114 18.43 3.61 -24.79
C ARG A 114 19.62 4.15 -25.59
N ARG A 115 20.05 3.35 -26.57
CA ARG A 115 21.38 3.38 -27.20
C ARG A 115 21.82 4.65 -27.95
N GLU A 116 21.01 5.70 -28.07
CA GLU A 116 21.43 6.88 -28.87
C GLU A 116 21.34 8.23 -28.14
N GLU A 117 20.32 8.51 -27.32
CA GLU A 117 20.19 9.83 -26.66
C GLU A 117 20.58 9.83 -25.17
N GLY A 118 20.56 8.67 -24.51
CA GLY A 118 20.84 8.56 -23.06
C GLY A 118 22.33 8.43 -22.71
N ALA A 119 23.13 7.88 -23.62
CA ALA A 119 24.54 7.56 -23.37
C ALA A 119 25.41 8.81 -23.17
N GLU A 120 25.17 9.86 -23.95
CA GLU A 120 25.93 11.12 -23.87
C GLU A 120 25.67 11.86 -22.55
N GLY A 121 24.41 11.88 -22.11
CA GLY A 121 24.02 12.47 -20.83
C GLY A 121 24.63 11.72 -19.64
N ALA A 122 24.68 10.39 -19.71
CA ALA A 122 25.27 9.56 -18.67
C ALA A 122 26.80 9.68 -18.58
N LEU A 123 27.49 9.69 -19.73
CA LEU A 123 28.94 9.90 -19.78
C LEU A 123 29.33 11.29 -19.25
N ARG A 124 28.52 12.33 -19.52
CA ARG A 124 28.71 13.65 -18.90
C ARG A 124 28.54 13.62 -17.39
N LEU A 125 27.55 12.90 -16.88
CA LEU A 125 27.30 12.81 -15.44
C LEU A 125 28.45 12.08 -14.72
N LEU A 126 28.96 11.00 -15.32
CA LEU A 126 30.11 10.24 -14.80
C LEU A 126 31.40 11.08 -14.79
N ALA A 127 31.67 11.81 -15.89
CA ALA A 127 32.84 12.69 -15.96
C ALA A 127 32.81 13.81 -14.91
N GLU A 128 31.62 14.33 -14.58
CA GLU A 128 31.49 15.40 -13.59
C GLU A 128 31.58 14.88 -12.15
N LEU A 129 31.16 13.64 -11.90
CA LEU A 129 31.39 12.95 -10.63
C LEU A 129 32.88 12.66 -10.40
N GLU A 130 33.62 12.25 -11.44
CA GLU A 130 35.08 12.08 -11.38
C GLU A 130 35.83 13.38 -11.04
N ARG A 131 35.25 14.55 -11.37
CA ARG A 131 35.82 15.86 -11.00
C ARG A 131 35.53 16.30 -9.57
N LEU A 132 34.53 15.70 -8.92
CA LEU A 132 34.07 16.07 -7.57
C LEU A 132 34.70 15.20 -6.46
N LEU A 133 35.34 14.09 -6.84
CA LEU A 133 36.17 13.23 -5.98
C LEU A 133 37.65 13.62 -6.09
#